data_AF-A0A414NFX2-F1
#
_entry.id   AF-A0A414NFX2-F1
#
_cell.length_a   1.000
_cell.length_b   1.000
_cell.length_c   1.000
_cell.angle_alpha   90.00
_cell.angle_beta   90.00
_cell.angle_gamma   90.00
#
_symmetry.space_group_name_H-M   'P 1'
#
loop_
_entity.id
_entity.type
_entity.pdbx_description
1 polymer ?
#
loop_
_entity_poly.entity_id
_entity_poly.type
_entity_poly.pdbx_seq_one_letter_code
_entity_poly.pdbx_strand_id
1 'polypeptide(L)'
;MVPLASSNEVEFLYIDTAEMGLGAEQNIVVSLTDYKTVDDASMIVRGMEALQEIELPLGTCVDGAMLFSFVPGDTDRYEVATLTFSSGGSRYLVDFTDADAAYRSFLVASPDMQMFSMDGDGVCAEPELQVYTEGDGETLNQDQSIEEGVALALGADSRARSGQSERKGDLVVALDPGHVGMAYGGGAASFGLTEQTATWKIAQACRAVLETYKGVTVVYTVTPADKLSPKTELVARVNSAVRQNADVLVSLHLNSTGTGVAHGAEVWAPYNSGYNSETHAVGVELGKNILARLEKLGLYNRGVKFKWLNGDRDYPDGSNGDYYGVIREARKHGLPAIIVEHAFLDNYGDFSKFLSDDAKLRSLGMADAQGIVNYFGLTMGEGTVYRLYYPPMLDHHYTTDANEYRVLATRGWIQEGVAWYSAKADQGKPVYRLYHPGTKDHHYTMDRNEYDTLARRGWVQENVAWYSDPNKSVPVYRLYYPATKDHHYTKDAYEYKVLGTRGWIQEGIAWYSTE
;
A
#
# COMPACT_ATOMS: atom_id res chain seq x y z
N MET A 1 -34.99 22.25 -4.51
CA MET A 1 -33.53 22.06 -4.49
C MET A 1 -32.94 23.31 -3.86
N VAL A 2 -32.30 23.16 -2.71
CA VAL A 2 -31.75 24.30 -1.94
C VAL A 2 -30.32 24.53 -2.43
N PRO A 3 -29.97 25.72 -2.97
CA PRO A 3 -28.61 26.00 -3.40
C PRO A 3 -27.72 26.26 -2.18
N LEU A 4 -26.49 25.72 -2.25
CA LEU A 4 -25.44 25.81 -1.24
C LEU A 4 -24.18 26.37 -1.91
N ALA A 5 -23.49 27.29 -1.23
CA ALA A 5 -22.22 27.83 -1.72
C ALA A 5 -21.09 26.87 -1.34
N SER A 6 -20.23 26.49 -2.31
CA SER A 6 -19.18 25.51 -2.03
C SER A 6 -18.21 26.02 -0.96
N SER A 7 -17.90 27.31 -0.99
CA SER A 7 -17.03 28.02 -0.04
C SER A 7 -17.44 27.92 1.44
N ASN A 8 -18.71 27.61 1.74
CA ASN A 8 -19.21 27.51 3.12
C ASN A 8 -19.51 26.08 3.56
N GLU A 9 -19.84 25.21 2.61
CA GLU A 9 -20.47 23.91 2.88
C GLU A 9 -19.56 22.73 2.54
N VAL A 10 -18.57 22.92 1.66
CA VAL A 10 -17.61 21.88 1.27
C VAL A 10 -16.46 21.89 2.25
N GLU A 11 -16.35 20.80 3.01
CA GLU A 11 -15.25 20.55 3.94
C GLU A 11 -13.97 20.19 3.17
N PHE A 12 -14.10 19.31 2.17
CA PHE A 12 -13.05 19.09 1.19
C PHE A 12 -13.60 18.55 -0.14
N LEU A 13 -12.88 18.86 -1.23
CA LEU A 13 -13.02 18.24 -2.54
C LEU A 13 -11.65 17.66 -2.91
N TYR A 14 -11.61 16.37 -3.22
CA TYR A 14 -10.40 15.65 -3.58
C TYR A 14 -10.58 14.94 -4.92
N ILE A 15 -9.55 15.04 -5.77
CA ILE A 15 -9.47 14.39 -7.08
C ILE A 15 -8.17 13.57 -7.09
N ASP A 16 -8.28 12.27 -7.35
CA ASP A 16 -7.20 11.29 -7.20
C ASP A 16 -5.93 11.60 -8.02
N THR A 17 -6.08 12.18 -9.22
CA THR A 17 -4.95 12.55 -10.07
C THR A 17 -5.24 13.83 -10.82
N ALA A 18 -4.27 14.76 -10.86
CA ALA A 18 -4.38 15.98 -11.67
C ALA A 18 -4.24 15.69 -13.17
N GLU A 19 -3.54 14.61 -13.53
CA GLU A 19 -3.40 14.13 -14.91
C GLU A 19 -3.59 12.61 -14.99
N MET A 20 -4.37 12.16 -15.97
CA MET A 20 -4.68 10.75 -16.15
C MET A 20 -4.66 10.32 -17.62
N GLY A 21 -4.45 9.03 -17.85
CA GLY A 21 -4.53 8.43 -19.17
C GLY A 21 -5.99 8.18 -19.59
N LEU A 22 -6.29 8.33 -20.88
CA LEU A 22 -7.59 7.97 -21.45
C LEU A 22 -7.97 6.53 -21.10
N GLY A 23 -9.18 6.34 -20.55
CA GLY A 23 -9.70 5.03 -20.11
C GLY A 23 -9.21 4.57 -18.73
N ALA A 24 -8.37 5.34 -18.03
CA ALA A 24 -8.13 5.12 -16.61
C ALA A 24 -9.34 5.57 -15.78
N GLU A 25 -9.49 5.03 -14.57
CA GLU A 25 -10.55 5.46 -13.65
C GLU A 25 -10.05 6.60 -12.77
N GLN A 26 -10.87 7.65 -12.63
CA GLN A 26 -10.65 8.82 -11.78
C GLN A 26 -11.63 8.77 -10.62
N ASN A 27 -11.11 8.76 -9.40
CA ASN A 27 -11.94 8.86 -8.20
C ASN A 27 -12.01 10.31 -7.72
N ILE A 28 -13.19 10.74 -7.32
CA ILE A 28 -13.49 12.09 -6.84
C ILE A 28 -14.26 11.94 -5.52
N VAL A 29 -13.81 12.62 -4.47
CA VAL A 29 -14.51 12.66 -3.19
C VAL A 29 -14.86 14.08 -2.81
N VAL A 30 -16.06 14.24 -2.29
CA VAL A 30 -16.50 15.48 -1.64
C VAL A 30 -17.06 15.16 -0.26
N SER A 31 -16.60 15.89 0.75
CA SER A 31 -17.21 15.93 2.07
C SER A 31 -17.86 17.27 2.31
N LEU A 32 -18.95 17.26 3.07
CA LEU A 32 -19.72 18.43 3.43
C LEU A 32 -19.73 18.61 4.96
N THR A 33 -19.57 19.86 5.40
CA THR A 33 -19.37 20.21 6.82
C THR A 33 -20.54 19.75 7.70
N ASP A 34 -21.78 20.07 7.31
CA ASP A 34 -22.98 19.86 8.13
C ASP A 34 -23.81 18.61 7.73
N TYR A 35 -23.35 17.83 6.75
CA TYR A 35 -24.15 16.75 6.14
C TYR A 35 -23.48 15.37 6.29
N LYS A 36 -23.53 14.82 7.51
CA LYS A 36 -22.95 13.49 7.84
C LYS A 36 -23.78 12.30 7.36
N THR A 37 -25.06 12.51 7.02
CA THR A 37 -25.94 11.47 6.46
C THR A 37 -26.50 11.91 5.12
N VAL A 38 -26.20 11.16 4.06
CA VAL A 38 -26.65 11.41 2.69
C VAL A 38 -27.43 10.19 2.20
N ASP A 39 -28.68 10.40 1.78
CA ASP A 39 -29.59 9.36 1.31
C ASP A 39 -29.32 8.99 -0.17
N ASP A 40 -28.95 9.99 -0.98
CA ASP A 40 -28.67 9.85 -2.42
C ASP A 40 -27.81 11.04 -2.88
N ALA A 41 -26.95 10.84 -3.88
CA ALA A 41 -26.16 11.90 -4.49
C ALA A 41 -25.77 11.64 -5.95
N SER A 42 -25.59 12.71 -6.71
CA SER A 42 -25.00 12.69 -8.05
C SER A 42 -24.08 13.89 -8.25
N MET A 43 -22.99 13.68 -8.97
CA MET A 43 -22.00 14.71 -9.28
C MET A 43 -21.96 14.94 -10.79
N ILE A 44 -21.83 16.18 -11.23
CA ILE A 44 -21.60 16.51 -12.64
C ILE A 44 -20.15 16.89 -12.84
N VAL A 45 -19.48 16.21 -13.77
CA VAL A 45 -18.17 16.60 -14.31
C VAL A 45 -18.36 17.14 -15.72
N ARG A 46 -17.71 18.26 -16.04
CA ARG A 46 -17.82 18.96 -17.33
C ARG A 46 -16.49 18.95 -18.07
N GLY A 47 -16.48 18.48 -19.32
CA GLY A 47 -15.36 18.66 -20.24
C GLY A 47 -15.26 20.10 -20.72
N MET A 48 -14.08 20.71 -20.71
CA MET A 48 -13.90 22.14 -20.96
C MET A 48 -13.73 22.47 -22.44
N GLU A 49 -13.28 21.53 -23.26
CA GLU A 49 -13.23 21.68 -24.71
C GLU A 49 -14.53 21.20 -25.37
N ALA A 50 -14.99 20.00 -25.03
CA ALA A 50 -16.22 19.43 -25.59
C ALA A 50 -17.50 20.05 -25.00
N LEU A 51 -17.41 20.76 -23.87
CA LEU A 51 -18.53 21.28 -23.08
C LEU A 51 -19.57 20.20 -22.72
N GLN A 52 -19.14 18.94 -22.67
CA GLN A 52 -19.99 17.81 -22.30
C GLN A 52 -20.13 17.74 -20.79
N GLU A 53 -21.36 17.59 -20.31
CA GLU A 53 -21.65 17.30 -18.89
C GLU A 53 -21.92 15.81 -18.72
N ILE A 54 -21.26 15.23 -17.71
CA ILE A 54 -21.27 13.80 -17.40
C ILE A 54 -21.73 13.67 -15.95
N GLU A 55 -22.87 13.00 -15.75
CA GLU A 55 -23.40 12.71 -14.43
C GLU A 55 -22.80 11.41 -13.88
N LEU A 56 -22.20 11.50 -12.70
CA LEU A 56 -21.60 10.41 -11.95
C LEU A 56 -22.54 10.01 -10.80
N PRO A 57 -22.96 8.73 -10.73
CA PRO A 57 -23.73 8.24 -9.60
C PRO A 57 -22.86 8.14 -8.35
N LEU A 58 -23.47 8.30 -7.18
CA LEU A 58 -22.82 8.00 -5.91
C LEU A 58 -22.37 6.53 -5.87
N GLY A 59 -21.07 6.31 -5.65
CA GLY A 59 -20.50 4.98 -5.47
C GLY A 59 -20.62 4.50 -4.02
N THR A 60 -19.99 5.21 -3.09
CA THR A 60 -20.02 4.89 -1.65
C THR A 60 -20.04 6.18 -0.84
N CYS A 61 -20.72 6.17 0.31
CA CYS A 61 -20.75 7.29 1.25
C CYS A 61 -20.40 6.78 2.65
N VAL A 62 -19.43 7.44 3.31
CA VAL A 62 -19.02 7.16 4.69
C VAL A 62 -18.87 8.47 5.44
N ASP A 63 -19.63 8.65 6.52
CA ASP A 63 -19.61 9.85 7.38
C ASP A 63 -19.74 11.20 6.64
N GLY A 64 -20.58 11.22 5.59
CA GLY A 64 -20.80 12.40 4.76
C GLY A 64 -19.80 12.59 3.61
N ALA A 65 -18.72 11.80 3.55
CA ALA A 65 -17.80 11.78 2.42
C ALA A 65 -18.34 10.89 1.31
N MET A 66 -18.60 11.49 0.15
CA MET A 66 -19.22 10.86 -1.02
C MET A 66 -18.17 10.59 -2.11
N LEU A 67 -18.05 9.32 -2.52
CA LEU A 67 -17.16 8.87 -3.59
C LEU A 67 -17.90 8.76 -4.93
N PHE A 68 -17.30 9.33 -5.97
CA PHE A 68 -17.71 9.25 -7.36
C PHE A 68 -16.56 8.73 -8.21
N SER A 69 -16.86 7.89 -9.19
CA SER A 69 -15.87 7.33 -10.12
C SER A 69 -16.20 7.76 -11.55
N PHE A 70 -15.17 8.22 -12.26
CA PHE A 70 -15.27 8.73 -13.62
C PHE A 70 -14.29 7.99 -14.53
N VAL A 71 -14.75 7.51 -15.69
CA VAL A 71 -13.89 6.96 -16.74
C VAL A 71 -14.07 7.84 -17.97
N PRO A 72 -13.04 8.58 -18.41
CA PRO A 72 -13.16 9.50 -19.51
C PRO A 72 -13.28 8.76 -20.84
N GLY A 73 -14.24 9.20 -21.66
CA GLY A 73 -14.44 8.71 -23.03
C GLY A 73 -13.55 9.40 -24.07
N ASP A 74 -13.08 10.61 -23.76
CA ASP A 74 -12.28 11.44 -24.66
C ASP A 74 -11.14 12.15 -23.90
N THR A 75 -10.15 12.65 -24.63
CA THR A 75 -9.10 13.52 -24.08
C THR A 75 -9.64 14.94 -23.97
N ASP A 76 -9.74 15.46 -22.75
CA ASP A 76 -10.21 16.82 -22.45
C ASP A 76 -9.63 17.25 -21.09
N ARG A 77 -9.74 18.53 -20.76
CA ARG A 77 -9.66 19.00 -19.37
C ARG A 77 -11.06 18.92 -18.78
N TYR A 78 -11.21 18.24 -17.67
CA TYR A 78 -12.49 18.10 -16.98
C TYR A 78 -12.53 18.94 -15.71
N GLU A 79 -13.72 19.42 -15.33
CA GLU A 79 -13.97 20.14 -14.08
C GLU A 79 -15.18 19.55 -13.33
N VAL A 80 -15.08 19.42 -12.01
CA VAL A 80 -16.24 19.13 -11.16
C VAL A 80 -17.17 20.35 -11.17
N ALA A 81 -18.35 20.22 -11.74
CA ALA A 81 -19.27 21.33 -11.93
C ALA A 81 -20.26 21.47 -10.78
N THR A 82 -21.01 20.40 -10.46
CA THR A 82 -22.04 20.44 -9.42
C THR A 82 -22.13 19.14 -8.65
N LEU A 83 -22.63 19.21 -7.41
CA LEU A 83 -23.04 18.07 -6.60
C LEU A 83 -24.51 18.27 -6.22
N THR A 84 -25.36 17.30 -6.53
CA THR A 84 -26.73 17.22 -6.04
C THR A 84 -26.83 16.11 -5.03
N PHE A 85 -27.41 16.36 -3.86
CA PHE A 85 -27.59 15.31 -2.85
C PHE A 85 -28.89 15.47 -2.06
N SER A 86 -29.34 14.39 -1.42
CA SER A 86 -30.51 14.37 -0.55
C SER A 86 -30.10 14.02 0.88
N SER A 87 -30.61 14.76 1.85
CA SER A 87 -30.38 14.52 3.28
C SER A 87 -31.61 14.94 4.07
N GLY A 88 -32.08 14.09 4.98
CA GLY A 88 -33.22 14.41 5.86
C GLY A 88 -34.52 14.72 5.10
N GLY A 89 -34.73 14.10 3.93
CA GLY A 89 -35.90 14.32 3.08
C GLY A 89 -35.89 15.61 2.26
N SER A 90 -34.80 16.39 2.29
CA SER A 90 -34.59 17.59 1.46
C SER A 90 -33.50 17.35 0.42
N ARG A 91 -33.58 18.07 -0.72
CA ARG A 91 -32.60 17.97 -1.82
C ARG A 91 -31.83 19.27 -1.99
N TYR A 92 -30.51 19.15 -2.07
CA TYR A 92 -29.54 20.25 -2.08
C TYR A 92 -28.71 20.23 -3.38
N LEU A 93 -28.14 21.38 -3.72
CA LEU A 93 -27.23 21.57 -4.85
C LEU A 93 -26.05 22.41 -4.41
N VAL A 94 -24.85 21.89 -4.59
CA VAL A 94 -23.59 22.62 -4.50
C VAL A 94 -23.12 22.90 -5.92
N ASP A 95 -22.86 24.17 -6.22
CA ASP A 95 -22.20 24.60 -7.44
C ASP A 95 -20.73 24.88 -7.10
N PHE A 96 -19.79 24.30 -7.83
CA PHE A 96 -18.34 24.47 -7.59
C PHE A 96 -17.71 25.55 -8.45
N THR A 97 -18.50 26.31 -9.23
CA THR A 97 -17.98 27.41 -10.05
C THR A 97 -17.42 28.57 -9.22
N ASP A 98 -17.81 28.68 -7.94
CA ASP A 98 -17.25 29.63 -6.97
C ASP A 98 -15.91 29.15 -6.36
N ALA A 99 -15.53 27.88 -6.53
CA ALA A 99 -14.22 27.37 -6.16
C ALA A 99 -13.14 27.77 -7.19
N ASP A 100 -11.86 27.63 -6.86
CA ASP A 100 -10.78 27.83 -7.82
C ASP A 100 -10.72 26.63 -8.80
N ALA A 101 -10.62 26.93 -10.09
CA ALA A 101 -10.61 25.93 -11.16
C ALA A 101 -9.45 24.93 -11.01
N ALA A 102 -8.31 25.35 -10.45
CA ALA A 102 -7.16 24.47 -10.21
C ALA A 102 -7.47 23.33 -9.22
N TYR A 103 -8.43 23.53 -8.31
CA TYR A 103 -8.76 22.59 -7.22
C TYR A 103 -9.87 21.60 -7.60
N ARG A 104 -10.54 21.84 -8.73
CA ARG A 104 -11.67 21.03 -9.22
C ARG A 104 -11.45 20.46 -10.62
N SER A 105 -10.25 20.64 -11.19
CA SER A 105 -9.95 20.26 -12.56
C SER A 105 -8.88 19.18 -12.66
N PHE A 106 -8.92 18.40 -13.74
CA PHE A 106 -7.92 17.40 -14.08
C PHE A 106 -7.83 17.22 -15.60
N LEU A 107 -6.68 16.77 -16.08
CA LEU A 107 -6.39 16.60 -17.50
C LEU A 107 -6.43 15.12 -17.91
N VAL A 108 -7.13 14.82 -19.00
CA VAL A 108 -7.12 13.49 -19.63
C VAL A 108 -6.35 13.55 -20.94
N ALA A 109 -5.24 12.83 -21.00
CA ALA A 109 -4.41 12.74 -22.19
C ALA A 109 -4.38 11.32 -22.76
N SER A 110 -4.17 11.19 -24.07
CA SER A 110 -3.92 9.88 -24.67
C SER A 110 -2.54 9.37 -24.22
N PRO A 111 -2.35 8.04 -24.10
CA PRO A 111 -1.05 7.47 -23.72
C PRO A 111 0.09 7.92 -24.65
N ASP A 112 -0.23 8.15 -25.93
CA ASP A 112 0.73 8.64 -26.93
C ASP A 112 1.05 10.13 -26.72
N MET A 113 0.08 10.97 -26.31
CA MET A 113 0.31 12.40 -26.01
C MET A 113 1.12 12.61 -24.72
N GLN A 114 1.02 11.72 -23.73
CA GLN A 114 1.89 11.75 -22.54
C GLN A 114 3.36 11.51 -22.88
N MET A 115 3.65 10.86 -24.02
CA MET A 115 5.01 10.68 -24.56
C MET A 115 5.49 11.86 -25.42
N PHE A 116 4.57 12.68 -25.96
CA PHE A 116 4.89 13.80 -26.86
C PHE A 116 4.84 15.19 -26.21
N SER A 117 4.34 15.34 -24.97
CA SER A 117 4.35 16.62 -24.24
C SER A 117 5.71 17.02 -23.67
N MET A 118 6.78 16.23 -23.88
CA MET A 118 8.13 16.58 -23.40
C MET A 118 8.89 17.59 -24.27
N ASP A 119 8.34 18.05 -25.40
CA ASP A 119 8.98 19.08 -26.24
C ASP A 119 8.00 20.19 -26.64
N GLY A 120 8.07 21.34 -25.97
CA GLY A 120 7.43 22.56 -26.49
C GLY A 120 7.05 23.60 -25.43
N ASP A 121 7.91 24.62 -25.32
CA ASP A 121 7.72 25.93 -24.66
C ASP A 121 6.24 26.38 -24.56
N GLY A 122 5.70 26.38 -23.34
CA GLY A 122 4.32 26.78 -23.04
C GLY A 122 4.09 26.87 -21.53
N VAL A 123 4.16 28.09 -21.00
CA VAL A 123 4.01 28.41 -19.58
C VAL A 123 2.63 28.00 -19.06
N CYS A 124 2.57 26.98 -18.20
CA CYS A 124 1.48 26.75 -17.26
C CYS A 124 2.11 26.40 -15.92
N ALA A 125 1.85 27.22 -14.90
CA ALA A 125 2.31 26.99 -13.54
C ALA A 125 1.56 25.77 -12.96
N GLU A 126 2.32 24.81 -12.43
CA GLU A 126 1.82 23.72 -11.58
C GLU A 126 1.23 24.35 -10.29
N PRO A 127 -0.07 24.16 -9.96
CA PRO A 127 -0.58 24.57 -8.66
C PRO A 127 -0.27 23.50 -7.62
N GLU A 128 0.61 23.81 -6.67
CA GLU A 128 0.68 23.10 -5.39
C GLU A 128 -0.57 23.42 -4.56
N LEU A 129 -1.30 22.38 -4.14
CA LEU A 129 -2.49 22.48 -3.30
C LEU A 129 -2.06 22.57 -1.82
N GLN A 130 -2.37 23.69 -1.15
CA GLN A 130 -2.35 23.82 0.31
C GLN A 130 -3.68 24.41 0.77
N VAL A 131 -4.33 23.82 1.77
CA VAL A 131 -5.47 24.45 2.48
C VAL A 131 -5.36 24.21 3.99
N TYR A 132 -5.56 25.27 4.77
CA TYR A 132 -5.65 25.33 6.23
C TYR A 132 -7.01 25.89 6.64
N THR A 133 -7.58 25.46 7.78
CA THR A 133 -8.29 26.32 8.76
C THR A 133 -8.35 25.70 10.17
N GLU A 134 -8.47 26.58 11.18
CA GLU A 134 -8.19 26.39 12.61
C GLU A 134 -9.31 25.75 13.44
N GLY A 135 -8.92 25.02 14.51
CA GLY A 135 -9.77 24.78 15.69
C GLY A 135 -9.54 23.46 16.43
N ASP A 136 -8.53 23.43 17.30
CA ASP A 136 -8.35 22.52 18.44
C ASP A 136 -8.24 21.01 18.18
N GLY A 137 -7.12 20.61 17.58
CA GLY A 137 -6.31 19.50 18.07
C GLY A 137 -6.83 18.08 17.83
N GLU A 138 -6.59 17.56 16.63
CA GLU A 138 -5.96 16.24 16.43
C GLU A 138 -5.40 16.18 15.00
N THR A 139 -4.12 15.82 14.90
CA THR A 139 -3.35 15.78 13.65
C THR A 139 -3.84 14.62 12.78
N LEU A 140 -4.54 14.91 11.68
CA LEU A 140 -4.76 13.94 10.61
C LEU A 140 -3.64 14.11 9.59
N ASN A 141 -2.75 13.11 9.53
CA ASN A 141 -1.68 13.04 8.55
C ASN A 141 -2.22 12.78 7.15
N GLN A 142 -1.53 13.39 6.18
CA GLN A 142 -1.66 13.20 4.75
C GLN A 142 -1.52 11.71 4.37
N ASP A 143 -2.27 11.30 3.35
CA ASP A 143 -1.96 10.21 2.43
C ASP A 143 -2.31 8.76 2.81
N GLN A 144 -3.60 8.46 2.65
CA GLN A 144 -4.11 7.13 2.27
C GLN A 144 -4.93 7.36 1.00
N SER A 145 -4.73 6.57 -0.08
CA SER A 145 -5.66 6.67 -1.22
C SER A 145 -7.09 6.53 -0.72
N ILE A 146 -8.04 7.26 -1.29
CA ILE A 146 -9.45 7.32 -0.84
C ILE A 146 -10.02 5.94 -0.48
N GLU A 147 -9.84 4.93 -1.35
CA GLU A 147 -10.36 3.57 -1.13
C GLU A 147 -9.75 2.90 0.11
N GLU A 148 -8.51 3.25 0.45
CA GLU A 148 -7.81 2.79 1.65
C GLU A 148 -8.24 3.55 2.88
N GLY A 149 -8.43 4.88 2.81
CA GLY A 149 -9.01 5.64 3.92
C GLY A 149 -10.41 5.13 4.28
N VAL A 150 -11.23 4.82 3.28
CA VAL A 150 -12.54 4.18 3.45
C VAL A 150 -12.41 2.75 3.99
N ALA A 151 -11.48 1.93 3.47
CA ALA A 151 -11.26 0.58 3.99
C ALA A 151 -10.71 0.56 5.43
N LEU A 152 -9.92 1.55 5.81
CA LEU A 152 -9.36 1.74 7.15
C LEU A 152 -10.44 2.20 8.13
N ALA A 153 -11.34 3.09 7.71
CA ALA A 153 -12.54 3.46 8.46
C ALA A 153 -13.51 2.28 8.63
N LEU A 154 -13.74 1.50 7.56
CA LEU A 154 -14.54 0.26 7.60
C LEU A 154 -13.87 -0.82 8.47
N GLY A 155 -12.55 -0.91 8.43
CA GLY A 155 -11.73 -1.80 9.26
C GLY A 155 -11.83 -1.43 10.74
N ALA A 156 -11.78 -0.13 11.07
CA ALA A 156 -11.98 0.37 12.43
C ALA A 156 -13.41 0.09 12.95
N ASP A 157 -14.45 0.29 12.13
CA ASP A 157 -15.85 -0.06 12.48
C ASP A 157 -16.01 -1.59 12.64
N SER A 158 -15.34 -2.40 11.81
CA SER A 158 -15.33 -3.86 11.94
C SER A 158 -14.64 -4.35 13.23
N ARG A 159 -13.61 -3.65 13.72
CA ARG A 159 -12.96 -3.91 15.03
C ARG A 159 -13.88 -3.54 16.19
N ALA A 160 -14.58 -2.42 16.09
CA ALA A 160 -15.58 -2.02 17.07
C ALA A 160 -16.74 -3.04 17.14
N ARG A 161 -17.14 -3.62 16.00
CA ARG A 161 -18.18 -4.66 15.91
C ARG A 161 -17.72 -6.06 16.33
N SER A 162 -16.42 -6.36 16.26
CA SER A 162 -15.85 -7.66 16.66
C SER A 162 -15.37 -7.72 18.11
N GLY A 163 -15.50 -6.63 18.89
CA GLY A 163 -15.22 -6.62 20.32
C GLY A 163 -13.74 -6.68 20.69
N GLN A 164 -12.82 -6.40 19.75
CA GLN A 164 -11.40 -6.27 20.08
C GLN A 164 -11.17 -4.98 20.87
N SER A 165 -10.81 -5.11 22.15
CA SER A 165 -10.35 -3.98 22.99
C SER A 165 -9.12 -3.31 22.38
N GLU A 166 -8.94 -2.00 22.60
CA GLU A 166 -7.71 -1.26 22.25
C GLU A 166 -6.45 -2.09 22.58
N ARG A 167 -5.64 -2.40 21.56
CA ARG A 167 -4.46 -3.25 21.70
C ARG A 167 -3.44 -2.57 22.60
N LYS A 168 -3.11 -3.20 23.73
CA LYS A 168 -1.94 -2.84 24.55
C LYS A 168 -0.70 -3.54 24.00
N GLY A 169 -0.03 -2.93 23.01
CA GLY A 169 1.26 -3.38 22.48
C GLY A 169 1.26 -3.60 20.96
N ASP A 170 2.44 -3.91 20.44
CA ASP A 170 2.68 -4.16 19.01
C ASP A 170 1.88 -5.38 18.53
N LEU A 171 1.29 -5.29 17.34
CA LEU A 171 0.73 -6.42 16.60
C LEU A 171 1.86 -7.38 16.20
N VAL A 172 1.75 -8.65 16.58
CA VAL A 172 2.68 -9.69 16.16
C VAL A 172 2.08 -10.52 15.02
N VAL A 173 2.60 -10.37 13.81
CA VAL A 173 2.20 -11.17 12.63
C VAL A 173 3.15 -12.34 12.44
N ALA A 174 2.65 -13.57 12.56
CA ALA A 174 3.41 -14.77 12.21
C ALA A 174 3.21 -15.12 10.74
N LEU A 175 4.29 -15.01 9.95
CA LEU A 175 4.32 -15.48 8.57
C LEU A 175 4.81 -16.93 8.55
N ASP A 176 4.01 -17.81 7.97
CA ASP A 176 4.31 -19.25 7.82
C ASP A 176 4.58 -19.59 6.35
N PRO A 177 5.85 -19.52 5.89
CA PRO A 177 6.19 -19.89 4.53
C PRO A 177 6.03 -21.41 4.35
N GLY A 178 5.03 -21.79 3.55
CA GLY A 178 4.66 -23.17 3.30
C GLY A 178 5.85 -24.00 2.82
N HIS A 179 5.97 -25.23 3.35
CA HIS A 179 7.00 -26.21 3.00
C HIS A 179 8.46 -25.84 3.31
N VAL A 180 8.77 -24.59 3.67
CA VAL A 180 10.11 -24.17 4.12
C VAL A 180 10.51 -24.93 5.39
N GLY A 181 11.80 -25.25 5.50
CA GLY A 181 12.35 -25.90 6.69
C GLY A 181 12.01 -27.40 6.80
N MET A 182 11.44 -28.02 5.77
CA MET A 182 11.15 -29.46 5.75
C MET A 182 12.42 -30.29 5.54
N ALA A 183 12.58 -31.39 6.28
CA ALA A 183 13.79 -32.22 6.24
C ALA A 183 14.10 -32.87 4.87
N TYR A 184 13.09 -33.07 4.03
CA TYR A 184 13.23 -33.78 2.75
C TYR A 184 12.80 -32.93 1.54
N GLY A 185 12.70 -31.61 1.72
CA GLY A 185 12.00 -30.74 0.78
C GLY A 185 10.49 -31.00 0.79
N GLY A 186 9.71 -30.01 0.33
CA GLY A 186 8.26 -30.13 0.29
C GLY A 186 7.63 -29.16 -0.71
N GLY A 187 6.34 -29.38 -0.96
CA GLY A 187 5.54 -28.56 -1.85
C GLY A 187 5.69 -28.95 -3.32
N ALA A 188 4.93 -28.25 -4.17
CA ALA A 188 4.96 -28.47 -5.61
C ALA A 188 6.22 -27.88 -6.27
N ALA A 189 6.57 -28.38 -7.46
CA ALA A 189 7.64 -27.84 -8.28
C ALA A 189 7.27 -27.89 -9.77
N SER A 190 7.52 -26.80 -10.48
CA SER A 190 7.18 -26.63 -11.89
C SER A 190 7.99 -25.46 -12.47
N PHE A 191 8.27 -25.50 -13.76
CA PHE A 191 9.01 -24.45 -14.48
C PHE A 191 10.34 -24.00 -13.82
N GLY A 192 10.99 -24.91 -13.08
CA GLY A 192 12.24 -24.62 -12.36
C GLY A 192 12.08 -23.88 -11.02
N LEU A 193 10.84 -23.58 -10.61
CA LEU A 193 10.51 -22.99 -9.31
C LEU A 193 9.94 -24.05 -8.37
N THR A 194 10.36 -24.03 -7.10
CA THR A 194 9.75 -24.85 -6.05
C THR A 194 8.90 -23.97 -5.15
N GLU A 195 7.79 -24.52 -4.66
CA GLU A 195 6.88 -23.81 -3.77
C GLU A 195 7.61 -23.28 -2.53
N GLN A 196 8.42 -24.10 -1.86
CA GLN A 196 9.22 -23.66 -0.69
C GLN A 196 10.15 -22.46 -0.99
N THR A 197 10.70 -22.38 -2.20
CA THR A 197 11.55 -21.23 -2.59
C THR A 197 10.69 -19.98 -2.77
N ALA A 198 9.53 -20.13 -3.41
CA ALA A 198 8.62 -19.03 -3.68
C ALA A 198 7.99 -18.48 -2.40
N THR A 199 7.44 -19.35 -1.54
CA THR A 199 6.80 -18.97 -0.28
C THR A 199 7.78 -18.29 0.67
N TRP A 200 9.05 -18.72 0.69
CA TRP A 200 10.09 -18.01 1.44
C TRP A 200 10.29 -16.57 0.94
N LYS A 201 10.40 -16.37 -0.38
CA LYS A 201 10.59 -15.03 -0.97
C LYS A 201 9.38 -14.13 -0.76
N ILE A 202 8.17 -14.67 -0.89
CA ILE A 202 6.90 -13.97 -0.61
C ILE A 202 6.87 -13.54 0.87
N ALA A 203 7.22 -14.44 1.80
CA ALA A 203 7.27 -14.14 3.23
C ALA A 203 8.32 -13.06 3.58
N GLN A 204 9.46 -13.04 2.87
CA GLN A 204 10.47 -11.98 3.03
C GLN A 204 9.94 -10.62 2.58
N ALA A 205 9.26 -10.56 1.43
CA ALA A 205 8.68 -9.31 0.95
C ALA A 205 7.53 -8.82 1.85
N CYS A 206 6.65 -9.71 2.27
CA CYS A 206 5.55 -9.37 3.18
C CYS A 206 6.07 -8.81 4.51
N ARG A 207 7.08 -9.47 5.09
CA ARG A 207 7.76 -8.98 6.29
C ARG A 207 8.35 -7.58 6.09
N ALA A 208 9.10 -7.39 5.01
CA ALA A 208 9.81 -6.13 4.75
C ALA A 208 8.84 -4.95 4.68
N VAL A 209 7.63 -5.14 4.13
CA VAL A 209 6.57 -4.13 4.12
C VAL A 209 5.92 -3.98 5.49
N LEU A 210 5.55 -5.06 6.17
CA LEU A 210 4.87 -4.97 7.46
C LEU A 210 5.72 -4.31 8.55
N GLU A 211 7.03 -4.57 8.56
CA GLU A 211 7.97 -3.96 9.52
C GLU A 211 8.18 -2.44 9.27
N THR A 212 7.61 -1.86 8.22
CA THR A 212 7.61 -0.39 8.04
C THR A 212 6.50 0.31 8.82
N TYR A 213 5.51 -0.42 9.31
CA TYR A 213 4.36 0.11 10.03
C TYR A 213 4.62 0.18 11.54
N LYS A 214 4.06 1.20 12.21
CA LYS A 214 4.20 1.36 13.67
C LYS A 214 3.54 0.21 14.40
N GLY A 215 4.19 -0.24 15.47
CA GLY A 215 3.63 -1.23 16.37
C GLY A 215 3.37 -2.56 15.67
N VAL A 216 4.25 -2.97 14.74
CA VAL A 216 4.18 -4.25 14.06
C VAL A 216 5.48 -4.99 14.26
N THR A 217 5.38 -6.20 14.80
CA THR A 217 6.47 -7.17 14.87
C THR A 217 6.13 -8.32 13.94
N VAL A 218 7.06 -8.68 13.04
CA VAL A 218 6.87 -9.83 12.14
C VAL A 218 7.80 -10.95 12.53
N VAL A 219 7.23 -12.15 12.67
CA VAL A 219 7.98 -13.36 13.01
C VAL A 219 7.77 -14.43 11.96
N TYR A 220 8.79 -15.26 11.75
CA TYR A 220 8.65 -16.47 10.95
C TYR A 220 8.34 -17.66 11.85
N THR A 221 7.43 -18.52 11.42
CA THR A 221 7.22 -19.82 12.07
C THR A 221 8.41 -20.75 11.87
N VAL A 222 9.09 -20.63 10.71
CA VAL A 222 10.21 -21.46 10.25
C VAL A 222 11.14 -20.68 9.31
N THR A 223 12.36 -21.18 9.15
CA THR A 223 13.39 -20.68 8.23
C THR A 223 13.97 -21.83 7.39
N PRO A 224 14.71 -21.54 6.30
CA PRO A 224 15.39 -22.59 5.51
C PRO A 224 16.41 -23.43 6.30
N ALA A 225 16.91 -22.92 7.43
CA ALA A 225 17.84 -23.64 8.30
C ALA A 225 17.15 -24.82 9.01
N ASP A 226 15.85 -24.72 9.27
CA ASP A 226 15.08 -25.72 10.00
C ASP A 226 14.96 -27.05 9.26
N LYS A 227 14.68 -28.12 10.02
CA LYS A 227 14.56 -29.50 9.54
C LYS A 227 13.38 -30.20 10.23
N LEU A 228 12.17 -29.71 9.97
CA LEU A 228 10.92 -30.22 10.51
C LEU A 228 10.59 -31.61 9.95
N SER A 229 9.99 -32.45 10.82
CA SER A 229 9.51 -33.78 10.47
C SER A 229 8.11 -33.73 9.85
N PRO A 230 7.83 -34.46 8.76
CA PRO A 230 6.50 -34.51 8.14
C PRO A 230 5.35 -34.91 9.08
N LYS A 231 5.65 -35.59 10.20
CA LYS A 231 4.63 -36.03 11.15
C LYS A 231 4.19 -34.94 12.13
N THR A 232 5.04 -33.94 12.37
CA THR A 232 4.84 -32.97 13.47
C THR A 232 5.00 -31.52 13.01
N GLU A 233 5.27 -31.28 11.73
CA GLU A 233 5.63 -29.95 11.21
C GLU A 233 4.53 -28.91 11.44
N LEU A 234 3.26 -29.24 11.19
CA LEU A 234 2.16 -28.28 11.36
C LEU A 234 2.01 -27.82 12.81
N VAL A 235 2.14 -28.76 13.76
CA VAL A 235 2.12 -28.45 15.19
C VAL A 235 3.35 -27.62 15.57
N ALA A 236 4.52 -27.93 15.00
CA ALA A 236 5.75 -27.17 15.27
C ALA A 236 5.66 -25.73 14.78
N ARG A 237 5.10 -25.48 13.59
CA ARG A 237 4.87 -24.16 13.00
C ARG A 237 3.95 -23.31 13.89
N VAL A 238 2.80 -23.85 14.27
CA VAL A 238 1.85 -23.17 15.16
C VAL A 238 2.46 -22.90 16.53
N ASN A 239 3.14 -23.87 17.13
CA ASN A 239 3.82 -23.66 18.41
C ASN A 239 4.91 -22.59 18.31
N SER A 240 5.55 -22.43 17.15
CA SER A 240 6.50 -21.35 16.90
C SER A 240 5.82 -19.98 16.92
N ALA A 241 4.67 -19.83 16.25
CA ALA A 241 3.87 -18.60 16.30
C ALA A 241 3.39 -18.28 17.71
N VAL A 242 2.83 -19.26 18.42
CA VAL A 242 2.33 -19.10 19.79
C VAL A 242 3.45 -18.70 20.76
N ARG A 243 4.63 -19.34 20.69
CA ARG A 243 5.78 -18.96 21.53
C ARG A 243 6.28 -17.54 21.27
N GLN A 244 6.06 -17.03 20.08
CA GLN A 244 6.43 -15.67 19.69
C GLN A 244 5.31 -14.66 19.98
N ASN A 245 4.24 -15.07 20.67
CA ASN A 245 3.07 -14.26 21.00
C ASN A 245 2.36 -13.70 19.76
N ALA A 246 2.30 -14.47 18.68
CA ALA A 246 1.58 -14.07 17.48
C ALA A 246 0.11 -13.77 17.77
N ASP A 247 -0.38 -12.66 17.21
CA ASP A 247 -1.79 -12.29 17.19
C ASP A 247 -2.55 -12.95 16.03
N VAL A 248 -1.83 -13.23 14.94
CA VAL A 248 -2.37 -13.81 13.72
C VAL A 248 -1.29 -14.61 13.00
N LEU A 249 -1.69 -15.72 12.38
CA LEU A 249 -0.83 -16.54 11.54
C LEU A 249 -1.31 -16.49 10.09
N VAL A 250 -0.42 -16.09 9.18
CA VAL A 250 -0.66 -16.08 7.73
C VAL A 250 0.26 -17.11 7.08
N SER A 251 -0.32 -18.22 6.65
CA SER A 251 0.39 -19.30 5.96
C SER A 251 0.41 -19.05 4.46
N LEU A 252 1.60 -19.02 3.86
CA LEU A 252 1.80 -18.61 2.48
C LEU A 252 2.11 -19.84 1.62
N HIS A 253 1.29 -20.08 0.59
CA HIS A 253 1.36 -21.26 -0.27
C HIS A 253 1.16 -20.93 -1.75
N LEU A 254 1.44 -21.91 -2.62
CA LEU A 254 1.09 -21.87 -4.04
C LEU A 254 0.27 -23.09 -4.39
N ASN A 255 -0.83 -22.87 -5.12
CA ASN A 255 -1.66 -23.95 -5.58
C ASN A 255 -0.94 -24.80 -6.65
N SER A 256 -1.33 -26.06 -6.75
CA SER A 256 -0.96 -26.93 -7.88
C SER A 256 -1.96 -28.07 -8.02
N THR A 257 -2.50 -28.28 -9.23
CA THR A 257 -3.42 -29.41 -9.50
C THR A 257 -2.75 -30.58 -10.22
N GLY A 258 -1.55 -30.37 -10.75
CA GLY A 258 -0.86 -31.29 -11.66
C GLY A 258 -1.46 -31.29 -13.08
N THR A 259 -2.44 -30.42 -13.37
CA THR A 259 -3.11 -30.33 -14.68
C THR A 259 -2.77 -29.06 -15.44
N GLY A 260 -2.27 -28.03 -14.76
CA GLY A 260 -1.91 -26.73 -15.35
C GLY A 260 -3.07 -25.89 -15.88
N VAL A 261 -4.32 -26.23 -15.53
CA VAL A 261 -5.53 -25.53 -16.01
C VAL A 261 -6.08 -24.52 -14.99
N ALA A 262 -6.09 -24.91 -13.71
CA ALA A 262 -6.58 -24.03 -12.66
C ALA A 262 -5.66 -22.80 -12.50
N HIS A 263 -6.24 -21.66 -12.14
CA HIS A 263 -5.53 -20.39 -12.00
C HIS A 263 -6.22 -19.50 -10.95
N GLY A 264 -5.50 -18.49 -10.47
CA GLY A 264 -5.97 -17.50 -9.50
C GLY A 264 -5.64 -17.82 -8.05
N ALA A 265 -5.97 -16.89 -7.15
CA ALA A 265 -5.70 -16.97 -5.72
C ALA A 265 -6.95 -17.33 -4.90
N GLU A 266 -6.77 -18.09 -3.83
CA GLU A 266 -7.81 -18.39 -2.82
C GLU A 266 -7.24 -18.30 -1.40
N VAL A 267 -8.11 -17.98 -0.43
CA VAL A 267 -7.73 -18.02 0.98
C VAL A 267 -8.54 -19.07 1.69
N TRP A 268 -7.88 -19.99 2.40
CA TRP A 268 -8.54 -20.91 3.32
C TRP A 268 -8.58 -20.29 4.71
N ALA A 269 -9.79 -20.12 5.24
CA ALA A 269 -10.04 -19.58 6.57
C ALA A 269 -10.67 -20.65 7.49
N PRO A 270 -10.63 -20.46 8.82
CA PRO A 270 -11.33 -21.33 9.73
C PRO A 270 -12.82 -21.33 9.37
N TYR A 271 -13.48 -22.49 9.30
CA TYR A 271 -14.92 -22.53 9.02
C TYR A 271 -15.72 -21.97 10.21
N ASN A 272 -17.00 -21.66 10.01
CA ASN A 272 -17.88 -21.15 11.07
C ASN A 272 -18.20 -22.27 12.09
N SER A 273 -17.37 -22.37 13.13
CA SER A 273 -17.51 -23.28 14.26
C SER A 273 -17.84 -22.51 15.54
N GLY A 274 -18.53 -23.15 16.49
CA GLY A 274 -18.68 -22.63 17.84
C GLY A 274 -17.38 -22.59 18.64
N TYR A 275 -16.42 -23.46 18.30
CA TYR A 275 -15.11 -23.49 18.95
C TYR A 275 -14.23 -22.33 18.50
N ASN A 276 -13.88 -21.43 19.42
CA ASN A 276 -13.09 -20.21 19.15
C ASN A 276 -13.61 -19.49 17.89
N SER A 277 -14.91 -19.17 17.89
CA SER A 277 -15.62 -18.63 16.73
C SER A 277 -15.05 -17.32 16.20
N GLU A 278 -14.40 -16.51 17.05
CA GLU A 278 -13.73 -15.26 16.67
C GLU A 278 -12.67 -15.46 15.58
N THR A 279 -11.98 -16.61 15.58
CA THR A 279 -10.95 -16.89 14.55
C THR A 279 -11.56 -17.01 13.15
N HIS A 280 -12.84 -17.39 13.03
CA HIS A 280 -13.55 -17.41 11.75
C HIS A 280 -13.73 -15.99 11.21
N ALA A 281 -14.26 -15.08 12.04
CA ALA A 281 -14.50 -13.70 11.64
C ALA A 281 -13.20 -13.02 11.21
N VAL A 282 -12.14 -13.16 12.01
CA VAL A 282 -10.80 -12.64 11.67
C VAL A 282 -10.28 -13.25 10.37
N GLY A 283 -10.34 -14.57 10.23
CA GLY A 283 -9.82 -15.25 9.04
C GLY A 283 -10.56 -14.88 7.75
N VAL A 284 -11.88 -14.68 7.82
CA VAL A 284 -12.68 -14.26 6.66
C VAL A 284 -12.34 -12.84 6.22
N GLU A 285 -12.34 -11.89 7.14
CA GLU A 285 -12.11 -10.49 6.80
C GLU A 285 -10.66 -10.21 6.41
N LEU A 286 -9.70 -10.82 7.10
CA LEU A 286 -8.30 -10.76 6.69
C LEU A 286 -8.11 -11.39 5.30
N GLY A 287 -8.70 -12.56 5.06
CA GLY A 287 -8.62 -13.24 3.77
C GLY A 287 -9.21 -12.42 2.62
N LYS A 288 -10.34 -11.74 2.82
CA LYS A 288 -10.92 -10.82 1.84
C LYS A 288 -10.00 -9.64 1.54
N ASN A 289 -9.39 -9.04 2.56
CA ASN A 289 -8.48 -7.90 2.39
C ASN A 289 -7.23 -8.30 1.59
N ILE A 290 -6.66 -9.48 1.84
CA ILE A 290 -5.53 -10.01 1.06
C ILE A 290 -5.96 -10.32 -0.38
N LEU A 291 -7.08 -11.03 -0.57
CA LEU A 291 -7.57 -11.37 -1.91
C LEU A 291 -7.87 -10.15 -2.76
N ALA A 292 -8.41 -9.07 -2.17
CA ALA A 292 -8.64 -7.82 -2.88
C ALA A 292 -7.33 -7.22 -3.43
N ARG A 293 -6.21 -7.38 -2.72
CA ARG A 293 -4.90 -6.90 -3.17
C ARG A 293 -4.28 -7.79 -4.23
N LEU A 294 -4.42 -9.10 -4.08
CA LEU A 294 -4.01 -10.05 -5.11
C LEU A 294 -4.83 -9.89 -6.40
N GLU A 295 -6.12 -9.59 -6.29
CA GLU A 295 -6.99 -9.27 -7.44
C GLU A 295 -6.57 -7.98 -8.14
N LYS A 296 -6.25 -6.92 -7.39
CA LYS A 296 -5.69 -5.68 -7.96
C LYS A 296 -4.36 -5.90 -8.67
N LEU A 297 -3.56 -6.88 -8.24
CA LEU A 297 -2.33 -7.28 -8.93
C LEU A 297 -2.62 -8.04 -10.25
N GLY A 298 -3.84 -8.50 -10.46
CA GLY A 298 -4.31 -9.17 -11.68
C GLY A 298 -4.58 -10.67 -11.54
N LEU A 299 -4.52 -11.24 -10.32
CA LEU A 299 -4.87 -12.64 -10.09
C LEU A 299 -6.39 -12.81 -10.11
N TYR A 300 -6.85 -13.94 -10.67
CA TYR A 300 -8.27 -14.30 -10.59
C TYR A 300 -8.64 -14.62 -9.13
N ASN A 301 -9.61 -13.89 -8.57
CA ASN A 301 -10.07 -14.06 -7.20
C ASN A 301 -11.04 -15.24 -7.08
N ARG A 302 -10.62 -16.30 -6.37
CA ARG A 302 -11.40 -17.54 -6.16
C ARG A 302 -12.14 -17.55 -4.81
N GLY A 303 -12.04 -16.45 -4.06
CA GLY A 303 -12.73 -16.23 -2.81
C GLY A 303 -12.10 -16.90 -1.58
N VAL A 304 -12.69 -16.59 -0.43
CA VAL A 304 -12.40 -17.25 0.84
C VAL A 304 -13.13 -18.58 0.90
N LYS A 305 -12.43 -19.64 1.30
CA LYS A 305 -12.91 -21.02 1.31
C LYS A 305 -12.81 -21.65 2.68
N PHE A 306 -13.64 -22.67 2.88
CA PHE A 306 -13.77 -23.40 4.14
C PHE A 306 -13.77 -24.89 3.88
N LYS A 307 -13.15 -25.67 4.76
CA LYS A 307 -13.17 -27.12 4.72
C LYS A 307 -12.96 -27.70 6.11
N TRP A 308 -13.72 -28.73 6.45
CA TRP A 308 -13.68 -29.40 7.75
C TRP A 308 -13.58 -30.92 7.60
N LEU A 309 -13.25 -31.60 8.69
CA LEU A 309 -13.21 -33.06 8.78
C LEU A 309 -14.57 -33.60 9.25
N ASN A 310 -14.89 -34.82 8.85
CA ASN A 310 -16.06 -35.56 9.34
C ASN A 310 -15.56 -36.72 10.23
N GLY A 311 -15.41 -36.47 11.54
CA GLY A 311 -14.92 -37.43 12.52
C GLY A 311 -13.38 -37.63 12.54
N ASP A 312 -12.87 -38.09 13.69
CA ASP A 312 -11.48 -38.39 14.09
C ASP A 312 -10.57 -37.23 14.56
N ARG A 313 -10.95 -35.96 14.39
CA ARG A 313 -10.15 -34.81 14.87
C ARG A 313 -11.01 -33.61 15.29
N ASP A 314 -12.04 -33.89 16.07
CA ASP A 314 -12.93 -32.86 16.59
C ASP A 314 -12.19 -31.93 17.54
N TYR A 315 -12.67 -30.69 17.62
CA TYR A 315 -12.28 -29.78 18.67
C TYR A 315 -12.71 -30.31 20.05
N PRO A 316 -12.10 -29.81 21.15
CA PRO A 316 -12.45 -30.25 22.50
C PRO A 316 -13.93 -30.13 22.86
N ASP A 317 -14.70 -29.26 22.19
CA ASP A 317 -16.14 -29.09 22.39
C ASP A 317 -17.00 -30.08 21.57
N GLY A 318 -16.37 -30.99 20.82
CA GLY A 318 -17.04 -31.97 19.96
C GLY A 318 -17.45 -31.44 18.58
N SER A 319 -17.12 -30.19 18.23
CA SER A 319 -17.32 -29.67 16.87
C SER A 319 -16.25 -30.20 15.90
N ASN A 320 -16.58 -30.30 14.62
CA ASN A 320 -15.66 -30.80 13.59
C ASN A 320 -14.35 -29.99 13.56
N GLY A 321 -13.21 -30.66 13.36
CA GLY A 321 -11.95 -29.95 13.14
C GLY A 321 -11.87 -29.28 11.76
N ASP A 322 -11.20 -28.13 11.67
CA ASP A 322 -10.79 -27.58 10.37
C ASP A 322 -9.94 -28.59 9.59
N TYR A 323 -10.08 -28.68 8.27
CA TYR A 323 -9.39 -29.68 7.45
C TYR A 323 -7.88 -29.45 7.45
N TYR A 324 -7.46 -28.21 7.19
CA TYR A 324 -6.06 -27.82 7.14
C TYR A 324 -5.45 -27.80 8.53
N GLY A 325 -4.37 -28.54 8.71
CA GLY A 325 -3.79 -28.75 10.04
C GLY A 325 -3.24 -27.47 10.67
N VAL A 326 -2.61 -26.57 9.92
CA VAL A 326 -2.12 -25.29 10.48
C VAL A 326 -3.27 -24.46 11.05
N ILE A 327 -4.39 -24.35 10.33
CA ILE A 327 -5.60 -23.65 10.78
C ILE A 327 -6.18 -24.33 12.01
N ARG A 328 -6.34 -25.66 11.96
CA ARG A 328 -6.91 -26.44 13.05
C ARG A 328 -6.07 -26.36 14.33
N GLU A 329 -4.76 -26.50 14.21
CA GLU A 329 -3.87 -26.43 15.37
C GLU A 329 -3.82 -25.00 15.94
N ALA A 330 -3.74 -23.96 15.10
CA ALA A 330 -3.77 -22.58 15.57
C ALA A 330 -5.08 -22.24 16.30
N ARG A 331 -6.21 -22.71 15.77
CA ARG A 331 -7.51 -22.50 16.40
C ARG A 331 -7.61 -23.12 17.80
N LYS A 332 -6.95 -24.25 18.07
CA LYS A 332 -6.87 -24.84 19.43
C LYS A 332 -6.17 -23.94 20.44
N HIS A 333 -5.32 -23.03 19.97
CA HIS A 333 -4.65 -22.02 20.79
C HIS A 333 -5.39 -20.68 20.82
N GLY A 334 -6.57 -20.57 20.18
CA GLY A 334 -7.27 -19.31 20.02
C GLY A 334 -6.59 -18.34 19.05
N LEU A 335 -5.61 -18.80 18.28
CA LEU A 335 -4.86 -18.01 17.31
C LEU A 335 -5.59 -18.02 15.95
N PRO A 336 -6.06 -16.87 15.43
CA PRO A 336 -6.55 -16.77 14.07
C PRO A 336 -5.46 -17.15 13.06
N ALA A 337 -5.80 -18.04 12.13
CA ALA A 337 -4.88 -18.51 11.11
C ALA A 337 -5.58 -18.69 9.77
N ILE A 338 -4.93 -18.22 8.70
CA ILE A 338 -5.37 -18.40 7.31
C ILE A 338 -4.27 -19.05 6.47
N ILE A 339 -4.66 -19.65 5.35
CA ILE A 339 -3.73 -20.05 4.29
C ILE A 339 -4.05 -19.21 3.06
N VAL A 340 -3.07 -18.46 2.58
CA VAL A 340 -3.11 -17.78 1.29
C VAL A 340 -2.50 -18.71 0.25
N GLU A 341 -3.37 -19.33 -0.55
CA GLU A 341 -2.97 -20.05 -1.75
C GLU A 341 -2.90 -19.03 -2.89
N HIS A 342 -1.69 -18.67 -3.28
CA HIS A 342 -1.47 -17.66 -4.32
C HIS A 342 -1.80 -18.20 -5.72
N ALA A 343 -1.04 -17.84 -6.74
CA ALA A 343 -1.22 -18.37 -8.08
C ALA A 343 -1.02 -19.91 -8.15
N PHE A 344 -1.42 -20.51 -9.27
CA PHE A 344 -1.16 -21.93 -9.54
C PHE A 344 0.23 -22.11 -10.15
N LEU A 345 1.13 -22.78 -9.42
CA LEU A 345 2.53 -22.99 -9.80
C LEU A 345 2.68 -23.85 -11.07
N ASP A 346 1.72 -24.74 -11.34
CA ASP A 346 1.69 -25.58 -12.54
C ASP A 346 0.94 -24.94 -13.73
N ASN A 347 0.33 -23.77 -13.55
CA ASN A 347 -0.31 -23.01 -14.62
C ASN A 347 0.67 -22.02 -15.25
N TYR A 348 0.90 -22.13 -16.56
CA TYR A 348 1.86 -21.25 -17.26
C TYR A 348 1.49 -19.76 -17.24
N GLY A 349 0.19 -19.44 -17.27
CA GLY A 349 -0.29 -18.06 -17.22
C GLY A 349 -0.01 -17.40 -15.87
N ASP A 350 -0.36 -18.10 -14.79
CA ASP A 350 -0.05 -17.66 -13.43
C ASP A 350 1.47 -17.60 -13.20
N PHE A 351 2.20 -18.63 -13.64
CA PHE A 351 3.66 -18.66 -13.52
C PHE A 351 4.33 -17.48 -14.22
N SER A 352 4.04 -17.27 -15.50
CA SER A 352 4.69 -16.23 -16.30
C SER A 352 4.36 -14.81 -15.82
N LYS A 353 3.13 -14.58 -15.33
CA LYS A 353 2.68 -13.27 -14.86
C LYS A 353 3.10 -12.96 -13.42
N PHE A 354 3.13 -13.95 -12.53
CA PHE A 354 3.24 -13.72 -11.09
C PHE A 354 4.35 -14.48 -10.36
N LEU A 355 4.99 -15.49 -10.98
CA LEU A 355 5.95 -16.36 -10.27
C LEU A 355 7.33 -16.47 -10.92
N SER A 356 7.47 -16.05 -12.19
CA SER A 356 8.64 -16.37 -13.01
C SER A 356 9.95 -15.68 -12.61
N ASP A 357 9.88 -14.68 -11.72
CA ASP A 357 11.04 -13.93 -11.24
C ASP A 357 10.81 -13.36 -9.84
N ASP A 358 11.89 -12.89 -9.22
CA ASP A 358 11.88 -12.41 -7.84
C ASP A 358 11.09 -11.11 -7.65
N ALA A 359 10.96 -10.28 -8.69
CA ALA A 359 10.16 -9.05 -8.59
C ALA A 359 8.67 -9.41 -8.48
N LYS A 360 8.20 -10.40 -9.25
CA LYS A 360 6.82 -10.88 -9.15
C LYS A 360 6.53 -11.61 -7.84
N LEU A 361 7.48 -12.40 -7.32
CA LEU A 361 7.31 -13.01 -5.99
C LEU A 361 7.28 -11.95 -4.88
N ARG A 362 8.03 -10.86 -5.03
CA ARG A 362 7.96 -9.72 -4.11
C ARG A 362 6.61 -9.02 -4.18
N SER A 363 6.05 -8.79 -5.36
CA SER A 363 4.75 -8.10 -5.48
C SER A 363 3.61 -8.87 -4.83
N LEU A 364 3.66 -10.21 -4.82
CA LEU A 364 2.72 -11.04 -4.05
C LEU A 364 2.84 -10.77 -2.54
N GLY A 365 4.04 -10.81 -1.98
CA GLY A 365 4.23 -10.56 -0.55
C GLY A 365 3.88 -9.13 -0.14
N MET A 366 4.11 -8.16 -1.02
CA MET A 366 3.67 -6.77 -0.82
C MET A 366 2.14 -6.66 -0.81
N ALA A 367 1.45 -7.38 -1.70
CA ALA A 367 -0.01 -7.44 -1.72
C ALA A 367 -0.58 -8.07 -0.43
N ASP A 368 0.04 -9.14 0.07
CA ASP A 368 -0.31 -9.74 1.35
C ASP A 368 -0.16 -8.75 2.50
N ALA A 369 0.99 -8.06 2.57
CA ALA A 369 1.26 -7.05 3.58
C ALA A 369 0.21 -5.93 3.55
N GLN A 370 -0.14 -5.43 2.36
CA GLN A 370 -1.18 -4.41 2.22
C GLN A 370 -2.55 -4.92 2.66
N GLY A 371 -2.87 -6.19 2.39
CA GLY A 371 -4.09 -6.82 2.90
C GLY A 371 -4.13 -6.86 4.43
N ILE A 372 -3.03 -7.25 5.05
CA ILE A 372 -2.84 -7.27 6.51
C ILE A 372 -2.95 -5.85 7.08
N VAL A 373 -2.33 -4.86 6.43
CA VAL A 373 -2.38 -3.43 6.79
C VAL A 373 -3.79 -2.90 6.80
N ASN A 374 -4.58 -3.14 5.75
CA ASN A 374 -5.96 -2.63 5.70
C ASN A 374 -6.80 -3.26 6.81
N TYR A 375 -6.63 -4.57 7.02
CA TYR A 375 -7.39 -5.30 8.03
C TYR A 375 -7.07 -4.81 9.45
N PHE A 376 -5.78 -4.63 9.77
CA PHE A 376 -5.32 -4.18 11.09
C PHE A 376 -5.19 -2.66 11.23
N GLY A 377 -5.47 -1.91 10.17
CA GLY A 377 -5.53 -0.46 10.22
C GLY A 377 -4.21 0.16 10.59
N LEU A 378 -3.15 -0.42 10.05
CA LEU A 378 -1.79 -0.09 10.44
C LEU A 378 -1.42 1.25 9.83
N THR A 379 -0.79 2.10 10.64
CA THR A 379 -0.25 3.39 10.20
C THR A 379 1.26 3.32 10.17
N MET A 380 1.83 4.04 9.22
CA MET A 380 3.29 4.10 9.05
C MET A 380 3.97 4.86 10.19
N GLY A 381 5.27 4.58 10.38
CA GLY A 381 6.16 5.36 11.24
C GLY A 381 6.15 6.85 10.89
N GLU A 382 6.03 7.72 11.89
CA GLU A 382 6.15 9.16 11.69
C GLU A 382 7.62 9.44 11.48
N GLY A 383 7.95 10.16 10.41
CA GLY A 383 9.33 10.41 10.03
C GLY A 383 10.02 9.23 9.33
N THR A 384 9.33 8.13 9.01
CA THR A 384 9.95 7.07 8.20
C THR A 384 10.28 7.60 6.80
N VAL A 385 11.52 7.45 6.36
CA VAL A 385 11.95 7.72 4.99
C VAL A 385 12.12 6.39 4.26
N TYR A 386 11.39 6.20 3.19
CA TYR A 386 11.41 5.02 2.34
C TYR A 386 12.41 5.16 1.20
N ARG A 387 12.91 4.03 0.70
CA ARG A 387 13.71 3.94 -0.51
C ARG A 387 13.00 3.09 -1.56
N LEU A 388 12.92 3.60 -2.78
CA LEU A 388 12.50 2.84 -3.95
C LEU A 388 13.60 2.81 -4.99
N TYR A 389 13.63 1.79 -5.83
CA TYR A 389 14.55 1.66 -6.95
C TYR A 389 13.80 1.45 -8.26
N TYR A 390 14.16 2.18 -9.31
CA TYR A 390 13.58 2.04 -10.64
C TYR A 390 14.59 1.41 -11.62
N PRO A 391 14.49 0.11 -11.91
CA PRO A 391 15.46 -0.59 -12.75
C PRO A 391 15.69 0.00 -14.16
N PRO A 392 14.67 0.52 -14.87
CA PRO A 392 14.88 1.07 -16.21
C PRO A 392 15.77 2.31 -16.25
N MET A 393 15.78 3.13 -15.19
CA MET A 393 16.62 4.34 -15.11
C MET A 393 17.82 4.17 -14.17
N LEU A 394 17.90 3.05 -13.46
CA LEU A 394 18.90 2.78 -12.42
C LEU A 394 18.85 3.80 -11.26
N ASP A 395 17.68 4.36 -11.02
CA ASP A 395 17.47 5.50 -10.12
C ASP A 395 16.90 5.06 -8.77
N HIS A 396 17.21 5.81 -7.70
CA HIS A 396 16.65 5.61 -6.38
C HIS A 396 15.83 6.83 -5.94
N HIS A 397 14.61 6.57 -5.46
CA HIS A 397 13.74 7.60 -4.90
C HIS A 397 13.62 7.48 -3.39
N TYR A 398 13.51 8.62 -2.70
CA TYR A 398 13.43 8.69 -1.25
C TYR A 398 12.27 9.56 -0.82
N THR A 399 11.39 9.02 0.03
CA THR A 399 10.18 9.75 0.40
C THR A 399 9.70 9.42 1.79
N THR A 400 9.12 10.40 2.48
CA THR A 400 8.31 10.18 3.70
C THR A 400 6.84 9.93 3.39
N ASP A 401 6.41 10.21 2.15
CA ASP A 401 5.04 10.01 1.71
C ASP A 401 4.80 8.52 1.44
N ALA A 402 3.93 7.93 2.28
CA ALA A 402 3.55 6.53 2.18
C ALA A 402 2.71 6.23 0.93
N ASN A 403 1.94 7.21 0.43
CA ASN A 403 1.21 7.11 -0.82
C ASN A 403 2.16 7.12 -2.01
N GLU A 404 3.12 8.05 -2.05
CA GLU A 404 4.16 8.06 -3.09
C GLU A 404 4.90 6.72 -3.14
N TYR A 405 5.34 6.20 -1.98
CA TYR A 405 5.98 4.89 -1.88
C TYR A 405 5.10 3.74 -2.41
N ARG A 406 3.81 3.75 -2.12
CA ARG A 406 2.86 2.71 -2.54
C ARG A 406 2.49 2.82 -4.03
N VAL A 407 2.20 4.01 -4.53
CA VAL A 407 1.80 4.25 -5.93
C VAL A 407 2.95 3.96 -6.87
N LEU A 408 4.18 4.34 -6.53
CA LEU A 408 5.33 4.06 -7.38
C LEU A 408 5.55 2.56 -7.58
N ALA A 409 5.20 1.72 -6.61
CA ALA A 409 5.29 0.26 -6.76
C ALA A 409 4.37 -0.29 -7.86
N THR A 410 3.19 0.29 -8.05
CA THR A 410 2.29 -0.10 -9.15
C THR A 410 2.80 0.37 -10.51
N ARG A 411 3.76 1.33 -10.51
CA ARG A 411 4.39 1.92 -11.69
C ARG A 411 5.79 1.35 -11.97
N GLY A 412 6.10 0.16 -11.44
CA GLY A 412 7.33 -0.56 -11.73
C GLY A 412 8.54 -0.19 -10.86
N TRP A 413 8.35 0.65 -9.83
CA TRP A 413 9.38 0.87 -8.82
C TRP A 413 9.44 -0.32 -7.86
N ILE A 414 10.65 -0.69 -7.48
CA ILE A 414 10.92 -1.71 -6.48
C ILE A 414 10.98 -1.01 -5.13
N GLN A 415 10.04 -1.32 -4.25
CA GLN A 415 10.07 -0.91 -2.85
C GLN A 415 11.21 -1.63 -2.12
N GLU A 416 12.22 -0.88 -1.69
CA GLU A 416 13.39 -1.42 -0.99
C GLU A 416 13.26 -1.35 0.54
N GLY A 417 12.18 -0.73 1.05
CA GLY A 417 11.86 -0.64 2.47
C GLY A 417 12.23 0.71 3.08
N VAL A 418 12.45 0.69 4.39
CA VAL A 418 12.89 1.87 5.15
C VAL A 418 14.35 2.17 4.85
N ALA A 419 14.60 3.37 4.33
CA ALA A 419 15.93 3.90 4.12
C ALA A 419 16.53 4.34 5.47
N TRP A 420 15.78 5.14 6.23
CA TRP A 420 16.14 5.68 7.55
C TRP A 420 14.94 6.39 8.20
N TYR A 421 15.15 6.96 9.39
CA TYR A 421 14.15 7.73 10.13
C TYR A 421 14.56 9.19 10.31
N SER A 422 13.61 10.09 10.07
CA SER A 422 13.67 11.53 10.25
C SER A 422 13.58 11.91 11.71
N ALA A 423 14.28 12.97 12.10
CA ALA A 423 13.98 13.67 13.34
C ALA A 423 12.62 14.38 13.25
N LYS A 424 12.08 14.80 14.39
CA LYS A 424 10.90 15.66 14.43
C LYS A 424 11.23 17.05 13.89
N ALA A 425 10.25 17.68 13.25
CA ALA A 425 10.40 18.99 12.62
C ALA A 425 10.86 20.10 13.59
N ASP A 426 10.41 20.03 14.85
CA ASP A 426 10.75 20.99 15.92
C ASP A 426 12.17 20.81 16.50
N GLN A 427 12.83 19.68 16.20
CA GLN A 427 14.14 19.31 16.74
C GLN A 427 15.21 19.20 15.66
N GLY A 428 14.83 18.79 14.46
CA GLY A 428 15.74 18.44 13.39
C GLY A 428 16.12 19.59 12.47
N LYS A 429 17.14 19.35 11.64
CA LYS A 429 17.57 20.30 10.60
C LYS A 429 17.00 19.90 9.24
N PRO A 430 16.43 20.82 8.45
CA PRO A 430 15.75 20.45 7.21
C PRO A 430 16.70 19.82 6.18
N VAL A 431 16.20 18.78 5.52
CA VAL A 431 16.73 18.23 4.27
C VAL A 431 15.72 18.60 3.19
N TYR A 432 16.18 19.29 2.16
CA TYR A 432 15.35 19.81 1.08
C TYR A 432 15.31 18.83 -0.10
N ARG A 433 14.14 18.71 -0.76
CA ARG A 433 13.97 17.94 -2.00
C ARG A 433 13.86 18.88 -3.19
N LEU A 434 14.55 18.54 -4.28
CA LEU A 434 14.35 19.18 -5.58
C LEU A 434 14.09 18.13 -6.65
N TYR A 435 13.27 18.47 -7.65
CA TYR A 435 13.01 17.65 -8.82
C TYR A 435 13.53 18.32 -10.09
N HIS A 436 14.14 17.57 -11.01
CA HIS A 436 14.55 18.12 -12.30
C HIS A 436 13.74 17.50 -13.45
N PRO A 437 12.80 18.25 -14.08
CA PRO A 437 11.85 17.70 -15.05
C PRO A 437 12.52 17.12 -16.30
N GLY A 438 13.68 17.68 -16.69
CA GLY A 438 14.42 17.20 -17.87
C GLY A 438 15.17 15.88 -17.67
N THR A 439 15.58 15.57 -16.44
CA THR A 439 16.28 14.31 -16.12
C THR A 439 15.40 13.32 -15.37
N LYS A 440 14.23 13.77 -14.90
CA LYS A 440 13.29 13.01 -14.06
C LYS A 440 13.92 12.52 -12.76
N ASP A 441 14.84 13.32 -12.21
CA ASP A 441 15.70 12.98 -11.08
C ASP A 441 15.36 13.84 -9.85
N HIS A 442 15.55 13.29 -8.66
CA HIS A 442 15.35 13.97 -7.39
C HIS A 442 16.68 14.18 -6.66
N HIS A 443 16.89 15.40 -6.15
CA HIS A 443 18.06 15.75 -5.36
C HIS A 443 17.68 16.09 -3.92
N TYR A 444 18.54 15.67 -2.97
CA TYR A 444 18.30 15.84 -1.54
C TYR A 444 19.50 16.53 -0.90
N THR A 445 19.27 17.65 -0.21
CA THR A 445 20.37 18.41 0.37
C THR A 445 20.00 19.12 1.67
N MET A 446 20.94 19.16 2.61
CA MET A 446 20.90 20.06 3.76
C MET A 446 21.46 21.46 3.45
N ASP A 447 22.15 21.63 2.32
CA ASP A 447 22.76 22.90 1.96
C ASP A 447 21.73 23.82 1.29
N ARG A 448 21.32 24.85 2.04
CA ARG A 448 20.38 25.84 1.54
C ARG A 448 20.92 26.60 0.31
N ASN A 449 22.22 26.82 0.22
CA ASN A 449 22.81 27.47 -0.94
C ASN A 449 22.79 26.57 -2.18
N GLU A 450 22.97 25.25 -2.03
CA GLU A 450 22.79 24.27 -3.10
C GLU A 450 21.34 24.27 -3.60
N TYR A 451 20.38 24.19 -2.67
CA TYR A 451 18.94 24.25 -2.94
C TYR A 451 18.55 25.51 -3.74
N ASP A 452 18.98 26.69 -3.27
CA ASP A 452 18.65 27.97 -3.93
C ASP A 452 19.38 28.15 -5.28
N THR A 453 20.58 27.56 -5.44
CA THR A 453 21.34 27.63 -6.69
C THR A 453 20.76 26.73 -7.77
N LEU A 454 20.34 25.51 -7.40
CA LEU A 454 19.75 24.55 -8.32
C LEU A 454 18.38 25.03 -8.84
N ALA A 455 17.60 25.73 -8.02
CA ALA A 455 16.35 26.36 -8.44
C ALA A 455 16.54 27.31 -9.63
N ARG A 456 17.65 28.07 -9.65
CA ARG A 456 18.01 28.97 -10.75
C ARG A 456 18.55 28.24 -11.98
N ARG A 457 18.68 26.91 -11.92
CA ARG A 457 19.27 26.05 -12.95
C ARG A 457 18.29 24.96 -13.41
N GLY A 458 16.99 25.22 -13.31
CA GLY A 458 15.95 24.36 -13.86
C GLY A 458 15.48 23.24 -12.93
N TRP A 459 15.92 23.22 -11.67
CA TRP A 459 15.34 22.34 -10.66
C TRP A 459 14.11 22.98 -10.04
N VAL A 460 13.05 22.21 -9.87
CA VAL A 460 11.84 22.55 -9.13
C VAL A 460 12.08 22.28 -7.66
N GLN A 461 11.76 23.26 -6.82
CA GLN A 461 11.91 23.18 -5.38
C GLN A 461 10.66 22.53 -4.77
N GLU A 462 10.80 21.39 -4.08
CA GLU A 462 9.70 20.63 -3.49
C GLU A 462 9.72 20.71 -1.95
N ASN A 463 10.16 21.85 -1.41
CA ASN A 463 10.20 22.12 0.03
C ASN A 463 11.07 21.12 0.85
N VAL A 464 10.73 20.95 2.14
CA VAL A 464 11.46 20.09 3.08
C VAL A 464 10.95 18.66 2.95
N ALA A 465 11.87 17.74 2.66
CA ALA A 465 11.59 16.32 2.54
C ALA A 465 11.48 15.63 3.91
N TRP A 466 12.46 15.91 4.79
CA TRP A 466 12.54 15.39 6.15
C TRP A 466 13.57 16.18 6.96
N TYR A 467 13.86 15.74 8.19
CA TYR A 467 14.75 16.43 9.11
C TYR A 467 15.89 15.53 9.61
N SER A 468 17.10 16.06 9.55
CA SER A 468 18.34 15.47 10.04
C SER A 468 18.42 15.51 11.57
N ASP A 469 18.85 14.41 12.18
CA ASP A 469 19.01 14.26 13.62
C ASP A 469 20.13 15.16 14.17
N PRO A 470 19.84 16.12 15.08
CA PRO A 470 20.84 16.97 15.68
C PRO A 470 21.83 16.21 16.58
N ASN A 471 21.44 15.05 17.12
CA ASN A 471 22.29 14.21 17.97
C ASN A 471 23.29 13.38 17.18
N LYS A 472 23.18 13.37 15.85
CA LYS A 472 24.07 12.65 14.93
C LYS A 472 24.13 11.15 15.19
N SER A 473 22.97 10.53 15.44
CA SER A 473 22.89 9.13 15.86
C SER A 473 23.40 8.16 14.78
N VAL A 474 22.87 8.24 13.56
CA VAL A 474 23.28 7.35 12.45
C VAL A 474 23.59 8.16 11.19
N PRO A 475 24.79 8.07 10.59
CA PRO A 475 25.14 8.82 9.40
C PRO A 475 24.42 8.30 8.15
N VAL A 476 23.94 9.21 7.31
CA VAL A 476 23.49 8.94 5.93
C VAL A 476 24.52 9.52 4.96
N TYR A 477 25.09 8.66 4.14
CA TYR A 477 26.15 9.00 3.19
C TYR A 477 25.59 9.37 1.82
N ARG A 478 26.23 10.32 1.14
CA ARG A 478 25.92 10.71 -0.25
C ARG A 478 27.06 10.30 -1.19
N LEU A 479 26.69 9.71 -2.32
CA LEU A 479 27.59 9.43 -3.43
C LEU A 479 27.07 10.06 -4.71
N TYR A 480 27.96 10.42 -5.63
CA TYR A 480 27.63 10.96 -6.95
C TYR A 480 28.22 10.09 -8.06
N TYR A 481 27.45 9.78 -9.10
CA TYR A 481 27.94 9.05 -10.27
C TYR A 481 28.04 9.96 -11.50
N PRO A 482 29.25 10.34 -11.95
CA PRO A 482 29.40 11.33 -13.03
C PRO A 482 28.79 10.92 -14.38
N ALA A 483 28.67 9.63 -14.66
CA ALA A 483 28.20 9.15 -15.96
C ALA A 483 26.69 9.31 -16.15
N THR A 484 25.90 9.07 -15.09
CA THR A 484 24.44 9.27 -15.10
C THR A 484 24.02 10.60 -14.48
N LYS A 485 24.95 11.28 -13.79
CA LYS A 485 24.73 12.49 -12.99
C LYS A 485 23.80 12.28 -11.79
N ASP A 486 23.73 11.06 -11.31
CA ASP A 486 22.83 10.61 -10.26
C ASP A 486 23.48 10.70 -8.87
N HIS A 487 22.65 10.87 -7.82
CA HIS A 487 23.06 10.86 -6.43
C HIS A 487 22.44 9.68 -5.67
N HIS A 488 23.28 8.93 -4.94
CA HIS A 488 22.84 7.84 -4.08
C HIS A 488 22.97 8.19 -2.60
N TYR A 489 21.99 7.79 -1.79
CA TYR A 489 21.94 8.05 -0.36
C TYR A 489 21.79 6.74 0.43
N THR A 490 22.67 6.51 1.39
CA THR A 490 22.63 5.24 2.14
C THR A 490 23.11 5.37 3.58
N LYS A 491 22.46 4.66 4.51
CA LYS A 491 22.97 4.45 5.87
C LYS A 491 23.96 3.28 5.96
N ASP A 492 24.08 2.47 4.91
CA ASP A 492 25.00 1.33 4.87
C ASP A 492 26.42 1.78 4.49
N ALA A 493 27.31 1.79 5.48
CA ALA A 493 28.72 2.09 5.29
C ALA A 493 29.42 1.09 4.34
N TYR A 494 28.93 -0.15 4.24
CA TYR A 494 29.45 -1.14 3.31
C TYR A 494 29.05 -0.82 1.87
N GLU A 495 27.76 -0.52 1.63
CA GLU A 495 27.27 -0.04 0.32
C GLU A 495 28.06 1.19 -0.15
N TYR A 496 28.21 2.19 0.72
CA TYR A 496 28.99 3.39 0.46
C TYR A 496 30.45 3.07 0.04
N LYS A 497 31.11 2.15 0.75
CA LYS A 497 32.48 1.74 0.46
C LYS A 497 32.59 0.99 -0.87
N VAL A 498 31.65 0.08 -1.16
CA VAL A 498 31.66 -0.73 -2.38
C VAL A 498 31.43 0.15 -3.60
N LEU A 499 30.46 1.06 -3.56
CA LEU A 499 30.16 1.97 -4.67
C LEU A 499 31.34 2.88 -4.99
N GLY A 500 32.09 3.34 -3.98
CA GLY A 500 33.34 4.09 -4.17
C GLY A 500 34.40 3.36 -4.99
N THR A 501 34.41 2.02 -4.97
CA THR A 501 35.31 1.22 -5.84
C THR A 501 34.78 1.01 -7.27
N ARG A 502 33.54 1.42 -7.53
CA ARG A 502 32.80 1.19 -8.78
C ARG A 502 32.50 2.49 -9.53
N GLY A 503 33.33 3.51 -9.32
CA GLY A 503 33.26 4.77 -10.06
C GLY A 503 32.33 5.82 -9.46
N TRP A 504 31.68 5.54 -8.32
CA TRP A 504 30.95 6.56 -7.56
C TRP A 504 31.93 7.44 -6.79
N ILE A 505 31.69 8.74 -6.84
CA ILE A 505 32.42 9.74 -6.04
C ILE A 505 31.76 9.79 -4.66
N GLN A 506 32.58 9.51 -3.64
CA GLN A 506 32.17 9.55 -2.25
C GLN A 506 32.16 10.99 -1.73
N GLU A 507 30.98 11.56 -1.49
CA GLU A 507 30.84 12.97 -1.09
C GLU A 507 30.77 13.18 0.42
N GLY A 508 30.59 12.09 1.18
CA GLY A 508 30.69 12.08 2.63
C GLY A 508 29.32 11.94 3.29
N ILE A 509 29.19 12.46 4.50
CA ILE A 509 27.93 12.45 5.25
C ILE A 509 27.07 13.61 4.78
N ALA A 510 25.86 13.32 4.31
CA ALA A 510 24.90 14.34 3.92
C ALA A 510 24.05 14.81 5.10
N TRP A 511 23.57 13.86 5.92
CA TRP A 511 22.79 14.12 7.14
C TRP A 511 22.84 12.94 8.12
N TYR A 512 22.04 13.00 9.19
CA TYR A 512 21.92 11.95 10.18
C TYR A 512 20.47 11.51 10.38
N SER A 513 20.28 10.22 10.60
CA SER A 513 19.03 9.61 11.01
C SER A 513 18.98 9.41 12.53
N THR A 514 17.77 9.31 13.09
CA THR A 514 17.54 9.02 14.51
C THR A 514 17.87 7.57 14.91
N GLU A 515 17.83 6.60 13.97
CA GLU A 515 18.16 5.18 14.20
C GLU A 515 18.53 4.40 12.93
#